data_AF-A0A662UFN7-F1
#
_entry.id   AF-A0A662UFN7-F1
#
_cell.length_a   1.000
_cell.length_b   1.000
_cell.length_c   1.000
_cell.angle_alpha   90.00
_cell.angle_beta   90.00
_cell.angle_gamma   90.00
#
_symmetry.space_group_name_H-M   'P 1'
#
loop_
_entity.id
_entity.type
_entity.pdbx_description
1 polymer ?
#
loop_
_entity_poly.entity_id
_entity_poly.type
_entity_poly.pdbx_seq_one_letter_code
_entity_poly.pdbx_strand_id
1 'polypeptide(L)'
;MPSNIVYCEMCGRPIERRLSKIVLIEGAKLVLCPACYAKVGKRSIDAEIREYAPSLKRRLTPQGIAPAARRSGLKQPRDADLDNYEVVPDFAEKVRTARERLGWSQRTLAEAVKESENVIKRIESGRLVPSIDLARRLEKVLG
;
A
#
# COMPACT_ATOMS: atom_id res chain seq x y z
N MET A 1 -24.38 23.52 20.42
CA MET A 1 -24.15 22.37 19.50
C MET A 1 -23.10 22.83 18.50
N PRO A 2 -21.88 22.26 18.47
CA PRO A 2 -20.87 22.70 17.52
C PRO A 2 -21.35 22.33 16.12
N SER A 3 -21.64 23.34 15.30
CA SER A 3 -22.02 23.18 13.90
C SER A 3 -20.90 22.45 13.18
N ASN A 4 -21.12 21.17 12.85
CA ASN A 4 -20.12 20.30 12.23
C ASN A 4 -20.04 20.57 10.71
N ILE A 5 -19.93 21.85 10.36
CA ILE A 5 -19.99 22.37 9.00
C ILE A 5 -18.58 22.85 8.63
N VAL A 6 -18.12 22.42 7.47
CA VAL A 6 -16.89 22.85 6.81
C VAL A 6 -17.26 23.42 5.44
N TYR A 7 -16.40 24.24 4.84
CA TYR A 7 -16.68 24.84 3.55
C TYR A 7 -15.87 24.14 2.44
N CYS A 8 -16.45 24.08 1.25
CA CYS A 8 -15.75 23.57 0.07
C CYS A 8 -14.75 24.61 -0.47
N GLU A 9 -13.48 24.25 -0.59
CA GLU A 9 -12.43 25.12 -1.17
C GLU A 9 -12.64 25.38 -2.68
N MET A 10 -13.43 24.57 -3.38
CA MET A 10 -13.73 24.76 -4.81
C MET A 10 -15.01 25.54 -5.11
N CYS A 11 -16.01 25.50 -4.23
CA CYS A 11 -17.33 26.10 -4.51
C CYS A 11 -17.95 26.87 -3.35
N GLY A 12 -17.25 27.00 -2.23
CA GLY A 12 -17.68 27.76 -1.06
C GLY A 12 -18.92 27.23 -0.33
N ARG A 13 -19.49 26.10 -0.77
CA ARG A 13 -20.71 25.57 -0.15
C ARG A 13 -20.43 25.03 1.25
N PRO A 14 -21.35 25.23 2.21
CA PRO A 14 -21.28 24.53 3.49
C PRO A 14 -21.54 23.05 3.28
N ILE A 15 -20.68 22.21 3.87
CA ILE A 15 -20.73 20.76 3.82
C ILE A 15 -20.66 20.27 5.27
N GLU A 16 -21.42 19.23 5.59
CA GLU A 16 -21.20 18.52 6.85
C GLU A 16 -19.82 17.85 6.83
N ARG A 17 -19.04 17.96 7.90
CA ARG A 17 -17.68 17.40 8.01
C ARG A 17 -17.62 15.92 7.63
N ARG A 18 -18.65 15.14 7.95
CA ARG A 18 -18.75 13.70 7.59
C ARG A 18 -18.81 13.44 6.08
N LEU A 19 -19.31 14.39 5.30
CA LEU A 19 -19.45 14.29 3.84
C LEU A 19 -18.28 14.95 3.10
N SER A 20 -17.48 15.77 3.80
CA SER A 20 -16.31 16.42 3.22
C SER A 20 -15.25 15.41 2.78
N LYS A 21 -14.56 15.70 1.69
CA LYS A 21 -13.45 14.91 1.15
C LYS A 21 -12.19 15.76 1.20
N ILE A 22 -11.15 15.25 1.85
CA ILE A 22 -9.86 15.92 1.93
C ILE A 22 -8.95 15.28 0.90
N VAL A 23 -8.53 16.06 -0.09
CA VAL A 23 -7.63 15.63 -1.17
C VAL A 23 -6.32 16.39 -1.12
N LEU A 24 -5.23 15.71 -1.49
CA LEU A 24 -3.95 16.35 -1.74
C LEU A 24 -3.81 16.60 -3.24
N ILE A 25 -3.65 17.86 -3.65
CA ILE A 25 -3.43 18.27 -5.05
C ILE A 25 -2.14 19.09 -5.06
N GLU A 26 -1.11 18.63 -5.77
CA GLU A 26 0.20 19.33 -5.88
C GLU A 26 0.84 19.70 -4.53
N GLY A 27 0.62 18.87 -3.50
CA GLY A 27 1.13 19.10 -2.14
C GLY A 27 0.25 19.98 -1.26
N ALA A 28 -0.84 20.56 -1.78
CA ALA A 28 -1.82 21.32 -1.01
C ALA A 28 -2.99 20.43 -0.56
N LYS A 29 -3.38 20.54 0.71
CA LYS A 29 -4.56 19.86 1.27
C LYS A 29 -5.81 20.71 1.03
N LEU A 30 -6.78 20.17 0.30
CA LEU A 30 -8.03 20.86 -0.03
C LEU A 30 -9.25 20.09 0.47
N VAL A 31 -10.22 20.81 1.04
CA VAL A 31 -11.49 20.26 1.53
C VAL A 31 -12.56 20.46 0.47
N LEU A 32 -13.07 19.38 -0.11
CA LEU A 32 -14.02 19.42 -1.21
C LEU A 32 -15.35 18.79 -0.85
N CYS A 33 -16.43 19.29 -1.45
CA CYS A 33 -17.72 18.61 -1.43
C CYS A 33 -17.70 17.40 -2.38
N PRO A 34 -18.58 16.39 -2.19
CA PRO A 34 -18.62 15.22 -3.05
C PRO A 34 -18.76 15.54 -4.54
N ALA A 35 -19.49 16.61 -4.89
CA ALA A 35 -19.67 17.05 -6.26
C ALA A 35 -18.41 17.68 -6.87
N CYS A 36 -17.65 18.47 -6.10
CA CYS A 36 -16.39 19.04 -6.55
C CYS A 36 -15.31 17.97 -6.63
N TYR A 37 -15.23 17.10 -5.62
CA TYR A 37 -14.34 15.95 -5.62
C TYR A 37 -14.54 15.05 -6.86
N ALA A 38 -15.79 14.79 -7.28
CA ALA A 38 -16.06 13.99 -8.48
C ALA A 38 -15.63 14.67 -9.80
N LYS A 39 -15.53 16.01 -9.82
CA LYS A 39 -15.03 16.78 -10.97
C LYS A 39 -13.51 16.80 -11.03
N VAL A 40 -12.85 16.69 -9.88
CA VAL A 40 -11.39 16.54 -9.81
C VAL A 40 -11.04 15.17 -10.37
N GLY A 41 -10.32 15.15 -11.50
CA GLY A 41 -9.90 13.90 -12.11
C GLY A 41 -8.99 13.10 -11.17
N LYS A 42 -9.16 11.78 -11.10
CA LYS A 42 -8.33 10.89 -10.26
C LYS A 42 -6.81 11.01 -10.48
N ARG A 43 -6.38 11.63 -11.58
CA ARG A 43 -4.97 11.89 -11.91
C ARG A 43 -4.37 13.09 -11.16
N SER A 44 -5.19 14.02 -10.70
CA SER A 44 -4.73 15.21 -9.95
C SER A 44 -4.79 15.02 -8.44
N ILE A 45 -5.33 13.89 -7.97
CA ILE A 45 -5.41 13.55 -6.54
C ILE A 45 -4.19 12.69 -6.22
N ASP A 46 -3.28 13.24 -5.43
CA ASP A 46 -2.08 12.55 -4.97
C ASP A 46 -2.41 11.59 -3.82
N ALA A 47 -3.33 11.99 -2.93
CA ALA A 47 -3.83 11.15 -1.85
C ALA A 47 -5.23 11.57 -1.37
N GLU A 48 -6.04 10.60 -0.95
CA GLU A 48 -7.30 10.82 -0.24
C GLU A 48 -7.13 10.54 1.25
N ILE A 49 -7.28 11.59 2.07
CA ILE A 49 -7.16 11.47 3.52
C ILE A 49 -8.57 11.21 4.08
N ARG A 50 -8.84 9.98 4.50
CA ARG A 50 -10.05 9.65 5.29
C ARG A 50 -9.78 9.92 6.76
N GLU A 51 -10.26 11.04 7.26
CA GLU A 51 -10.06 11.43 8.67
C GLU A 51 -11.05 10.81 9.68
N TYR A 52 -11.74 9.71 9.36
CA TYR A 52 -12.66 9.11 10.34
C TYR A 52 -12.81 7.59 10.24
N ALA A 53 -11.98 6.87 10.99
CA ALA A 53 -12.43 5.88 11.97
C ALA A 53 -11.28 5.57 12.94
N PRO A 54 -11.52 5.59 14.27
CA PRO A 54 -10.58 5.01 15.21
C PRO A 54 -10.42 3.53 14.88
N SER A 55 -9.18 3.07 14.83
CA SER A 55 -8.78 1.68 14.68
C SER A 55 -9.32 0.85 15.84
N LEU A 56 -10.60 0.48 15.78
CA LEU A 56 -11.13 -0.65 16.52
C LEU A 56 -10.51 -1.89 15.91
N LYS A 57 -9.40 -2.30 16.53
CA LYS A 57 -8.93 -3.70 16.50
C LYS A 57 -10.15 -4.58 16.74
N ARG A 58 -10.67 -5.23 15.69
CA ARG A 58 -11.61 -6.34 15.89
C ARG A 58 -11.26 -7.50 14.96
N ARG A 59 -10.42 -8.35 15.56
CA ARG A 59 -10.56 -9.81 15.63
C ARG A 59 -10.44 -10.53 14.29
N LEU A 60 -9.19 -10.95 14.04
CA LEU A 60 -8.88 -12.32 13.65
C LEU A 60 -9.91 -13.26 14.29
N THR A 61 -10.66 -13.96 13.44
CA THR A 61 -11.45 -15.13 13.78
C THR A 61 -10.50 -16.24 14.24
N PRO A 62 -10.53 -16.67 15.50
CA PRO A 62 -9.87 -17.91 15.89
C PRO A 62 -10.89 -19.03 15.66
N GLN A 63 -10.56 -19.92 14.72
CA GLN A 63 -11.05 -21.28 14.76
C GLN A 63 -10.66 -21.87 16.13
N GLY A 64 -11.64 -22.07 17.02
CA GLY A 64 -11.56 -23.13 18.02
C GLY A 64 -11.90 -24.44 17.30
N ILE A 65 -11.41 -25.62 17.68
CA ILE A 65 -11.16 -26.13 19.02
C ILE A 65 -10.16 -27.30 18.89
N ALA A 66 -9.06 -27.30 19.64
CA ALA A 66 -8.54 -28.48 20.34
C ALA A 66 -7.39 -28.08 21.30
N PRO A 67 -7.24 -28.75 22.46
CA PRO A 67 -6.76 -28.09 23.67
C PRO A 67 -5.36 -28.52 24.14
N ALA A 68 -4.86 -27.73 25.07
CA ALA A 68 -3.96 -28.11 26.16
C ALA A 68 -2.56 -28.62 25.79
N ALA A 69 -1.54 -27.85 26.17
CA ALA A 69 -0.69 -28.29 27.27
C ALA A 69 0.23 -27.15 27.74
N ARG A 70 0.29 -27.05 29.07
CA ARG A 70 1.24 -26.26 29.85
C ARG A 70 2.68 -26.71 29.56
N ARG A 71 3.62 -25.77 29.65
CA ARG A 71 4.96 -25.85 30.32
C ARG A 71 5.81 -24.71 29.77
N SER A 72 6.06 -23.68 30.58
CA SER A 72 7.31 -23.48 31.32
C SER A 72 8.55 -23.52 30.42
N GLY A 73 9.28 -22.41 30.38
CA GLY A 73 10.65 -22.42 29.89
C GLY A 73 11.01 -21.12 29.21
N LEU A 74 11.80 -20.32 29.93
CA LEU A 74 12.61 -19.26 29.36
C LEU A 74 13.23 -19.71 28.03
N LYS A 75 12.88 -19.01 26.96
CA LYS A 75 13.78 -18.80 25.82
C LYS A 75 13.55 -17.38 25.34
N GLN A 76 14.40 -16.45 25.78
CA GLN A 76 14.94 -15.54 24.78
C GLN A 76 15.68 -16.42 23.79
N PRO A 77 15.41 -16.25 22.49
CA PRO A 77 16.57 -16.05 21.64
C PRO A 77 16.32 -14.93 20.64
N ARG A 78 17.27 -14.01 20.68
CA ARG A 78 18.03 -13.52 19.53
C ARG A 78 17.27 -12.53 18.65
N ASP A 79 17.72 -11.29 18.76
CA ASP A 79 18.36 -10.60 17.64
C ASP A 79 18.45 -11.49 16.40
N ALA A 80 17.42 -11.43 15.57
CA ALA A 80 17.44 -11.91 14.21
C ALA A 80 16.88 -10.76 13.41
N ASP A 81 17.81 -9.86 13.09
CA ASP A 81 17.75 -8.98 11.94
C ASP A 81 16.38 -8.31 11.74
N LEU A 82 16.21 -7.21 12.47
CA LEU A 82 15.76 -5.98 11.80
C LEU A 82 16.85 -5.61 10.79
N ASP A 83 17.04 -6.47 9.78
CA ASP A 83 17.81 -6.16 8.60
C ASP A 83 17.16 -4.89 8.07
N ASN A 84 17.95 -3.84 8.19
CA ASN A 84 17.70 -2.52 7.67
C ASN A 84 17.74 -2.68 6.14
N TYR A 85 16.71 -3.30 5.56
CA TYR A 85 16.64 -3.54 4.12
C TYR A 85 16.35 -2.21 3.45
N GLU A 86 17.42 -1.54 3.07
CA GLU A 86 17.41 -0.38 2.20
C GLU A 86 16.92 -0.87 0.83
N VAL A 87 15.69 -0.49 0.46
CA VAL A 87 15.18 -0.75 -0.89
C VAL A 87 16.10 -0.02 -1.85
N VAL A 88 16.99 -0.76 -2.52
CA VAL A 88 17.92 -0.20 -3.49
C VAL A 88 17.10 0.59 -4.52
N PRO A 89 17.36 1.89 -4.71
CA PRO A 89 16.63 2.74 -5.65
C PRO A 89 16.51 2.13 -7.07
N ASP A 90 17.46 1.27 -7.44
CA ASP A 90 17.59 0.65 -8.77
C ASP A 90 16.92 -0.74 -8.90
N PHE A 91 16.00 -1.12 -8.00
CA PHE A 91 15.29 -2.40 -8.11
C PHE A 91 14.51 -2.54 -9.43
N ALA A 92 13.96 -1.42 -9.92
CA ALA A 92 13.23 -1.38 -11.18
C ALA A 92 14.15 -1.70 -12.38
N GLU A 93 15.37 -1.18 -12.38
CA GLU A 93 16.36 -1.44 -13.42
C GLU A 93 16.87 -2.89 -13.36
N LYS A 94 17.19 -3.39 -12.16
CA LYS A 94 17.61 -4.79 -11.98
C LYS A 94 16.59 -5.78 -12.53
N VAL A 95 15.31 -5.57 -12.22
CA VAL A 95 14.23 -6.44 -12.72
C VAL A 95 14.11 -6.34 -14.24
N ARG A 96 14.21 -5.14 -14.80
CA ARG A 96 14.14 -4.93 -16.26
C ARG A 96 15.31 -5.60 -16.98
N THR A 97 16.55 -5.36 -16.53
CA THR A 97 17.74 -5.94 -17.13
C THR A 97 17.74 -7.46 -17.02
N ALA A 98 17.31 -8.02 -15.88
CA ALA A 98 17.26 -9.47 -15.72
C ALA A 98 16.14 -10.10 -16.59
N ARG A 99 14.99 -9.43 -16.72
CA ARG A 99 13.94 -9.84 -17.67
C ARG A 99 14.45 -9.84 -19.11
N GLU A 100 15.20 -8.81 -19.50
CA GLU A 100 15.80 -8.69 -20.84
C GLU A 100 16.85 -9.77 -21.10
N ARG A 101 17.71 -10.07 -20.11
CA ARG A 101 18.70 -11.16 -20.20
C ARG A 101 18.05 -12.53 -20.44
N LEU A 102 16.90 -12.76 -19.81
CA LEU A 102 16.14 -14.00 -19.96
C LEU A 102 15.24 -14.00 -21.21
N GLY A 103 15.07 -12.86 -21.89
CA GLY A 103 14.16 -12.71 -23.03
C GLY A 103 12.69 -12.88 -22.64
N TRP A 104 12.33 -12.67 -21.37
CA TRP A 104 10.99 -12.94 -20.87
C TRP A 104 10.04 -11.76 -21.07
N SER A 105 8.77 -12.09 -21.33
CA SER A 105 7.69 -11.09 -21.28
C SER A 105 7.33 -10.77 -19.82
N GLN A 106 6.75 -9.60 -19.57
CA GLN A 106 6.27 -9.23 -18.23
C GLN A 106 5.27 -10.26 -17.67
N ARG A 107 4.44 -10.83 -18.55
CA ARG A 107 3.51 -11.90 -18.21
C ARG A 107 4.22 -13.18 -17.79
N THR A 108 5.25 -13.59 -18.50
CA THR A 108 6.04 -14.80 -18.18
C THR A 108 6.75 -14.64 -16.83
N LEU A 109 7.30 -13.45 -16.55
CA LEU A 109 7.90 -13.16 -15.25
C LEU A 109 6.85 -13.17 -14.12
N ALA A 110 5.65 -12.62 -14.40
CA ALA A 110 4.54 -12.63 -13.45
C ALA A 110 4.09 -14.07 -13.11
N GLU A 111 3.98 -14.94 -14.12
CA GLU A 111 3.66 -16.36 -13.94
C GLU A 111 4.74 -17.09 -13.13
N ALA A 112 6.01 -16.83 -13.41
CA ALA A 112 7.13 -17.44 -12.67
C ALA A 112 7.15 -17.04 -11.18
N VAL A 113 6.81 -15.78 -10.89
CA VAL A 113 6.79 -15.23 -9.53
C VAL A 113 5.44 -15.46 -8.83
N LYS A 114 4.44 -16.02 -9.53
CA LYS A 114 3.04 -16.20 -9.09
C LYS A 114 2.37 -14.89 -8.68
N GLU A 115 2.62 -13.84 -9.46
CA GLU A 115 2.03 -12.52 -9.28
C GLU A 115 1.25 -12.07 -10.52
N SER A 116 0.52 -10.98 -10.37
CA SER A 116 -0.19 -10.36 -11.49
C SER A 116 0.76 -9.53 -12.37
N GLU A 117 0.53 -9.52 -13.69
CA GLU A 117 1.30 -8.70 -14.65
C GLU A 117 1.29 -7.21 -14.26
N ASN A 118 0.16 -6.71 -13.76
CA ASN A 118 0.02 -5.33 -13.30
C ASN A 118 0.93 -5.01 -12.09
N VAL A 119 1.23 -6.00 -11.26
CA VAL A 119 2.16 -5.87 -10.12
C VAL A 119 3.59 -5.75 -10.63
N ILE A 120 4.00 -6.63 -11.56
CA ILE A 120 5.32 -6.56 -12.21
C ILE A 120 5.52 -5.23 -12.94
N LYS A 121 4.52 -4.76 -13.71
CA LYS A 121 4.56 -3.47 -14.40
C LYS A 121 4.74 -2.29 -13.43
N ARG A 122 4.11 -2.36 -12.25
CA ARG A 122 4.27 -1.35 -11.20
C ARG A 122 5.63 -1.41 -10.51
N ILE A 123 6.22 -2.60 -10.38
CA ILE A 123 7.56 -2.81 -9.84
C ILE A 123 8.61 -2.27 -10.84
N GLU A 124 8.52 -2.63 -12.12
CA GLU A 124 9.43 -2.13 -13.18
C GLU A 124 9.31 -0.61 -13.44
N SER A 125 8.23 0.03 -12.97
CA SER A 125 8.05 1.49 -13.03
C SER A 125 8.42 2.21 -11.73
N GLY A 126 8.94 1.49 -10.73
CA GLY A 126 9.36 2.06 -9.44
C GLY A 126 8.20 2.56 -8.56
N ARG A 127 6.94 2.38 -8.99
CA ARG A 127 5.75 2.85 -8.28
C ARG A 127 5.33 1.92 -7.15
N LEU A 128 5.79 0.67 -7.18
CA LEU A 128 5.50 -0.32 -6.16
C LEU A 128 6.79 -0.95 -5.67
N VAL A 129 7.06 -0.77 -4.38
CA VAL A 129 8.08 -1.53 -3.67
C VAL A 129 7.58 -2.97 -3.52
N PRO A 130 8.30 -3.98 -4.04
CA PRO A 130 7.92 -5.37 -3.86
C PRO A 130 7.97 -5.73 -2.38
N SER A 131 7.03 -6.57 -1.93
CA SER A 131 7.13 -7.18 -0.60
C SER A 131 8.37 -8.08 -0.53
N ILE A 132 8.90 -8.32 0.68
CA ILE A 132 10.11 -9.13 0.89
C ILE A 132 9.98 -10.51 0.23
N ASP A 133 8.78 -11.09 0.28
CA ASP A 133 8.49 -12.39 -0.34
C ASP A 133 8.59 -12.35 -1.88
N LEU A 134 8.21 -11.23 -2.49
CA LEU A 134 8.36 -10.98 -3.92
C LEU A 134 9.79 -10.67 -4.33
N ALA A 135 10.51 -9.88 -3.54
CA ALA A 135 11.92 -9.62 -3.77
C ALA A 135 12.72 -10.93 -3.78
N ARG A 136 12.52 -11.80 -2.78
CA ARG A 136 13.16 -13.12 -2.72
C ARG A 136 12.81 -14.02 -3.90
N ARG A 137 11.54 -14.01 -4.34
CA ARG A 137 11.11 -14.77 -5.52
C ARG A 137 11.71 -14.23 -6.81
N LEU A 138 11.80 -12.91 -6.95
CA LEU A 138 12.45 -12.25 -8.08
C LEU A 138 13.93 -12.57 -8.11
N GLU A 139 14.66 -12.45 -7.00
CA GLU A 139 16.08 -12.85 -6.91
C GLU A 139 16.26 -14.33 -7.29
N LYS A 140 15.41 -15.22 -6.78
CA LYS A 140 15.50 -16.66 -7.11
C LYS A 140 15.30 -16.97 -8.60
N VAL A 141 14.50 -16.16 -9.28
CA VAL A 141 14.18 -16.34 -10.71
C VAL A 141 15.17 -15.61 -11.61
N LEU A 142 15.67 -14.46 -11.17
CA LEU A 142 16.48 -13.53 -11.96
C LEU A 142 18.00 -13.68 -11.71
N GLY A 143 18.40 -14.28 -10.59
CA GLY A 143 19.79 -14.59 -10.24
C GLY A 143 20.49 -13.45 -9.52
#